data_AF-A0A2V5MBS7-F1
#
_entry.id   AF-A0A2V5MBS7-F1
#
_cell.length_a   1.000
_cell.length_b   1.000
_cell.length_c   1.000
_cell.angle_alpha   90.00
_cell.angle_beta   90.00
_cell.angle_gamma   90.00
#
_symmetry.space_group_name_H-M   'P 1'
#
loop_
_entity.id
_entity.type
_entity.pdbx_description
1 polymer ?
#
loop_
_entity_poly.entity_id
_entity_poly.type
_entity_poly.pdbx_seq_one_letter_code
_entity_poly.pdbx_strand_id
1 'polypeptide(L)'
;MARRLPDLFLHLGGTHVHHLNYGIFLLSTIGALLLFATMQQTQLAACAVLYGIAMALTFDEFGMWLHLGGSYWQRASFDAVIVLLSIFGLIAFAPRWEHLRNHHIAVTVLLLVVVICFYLLLFKSLNHADDKLMPQLLEIERAAPR
;
A
#
# COMPACT_ATOMS: atom_id res chain seq x y z
N MET A 1 22.24 -9.90 14.21
CA MET A 1 22.37 -10.77 13.01
C MET A 1 21.13 -11.64 12.87
N ALA A 2 20.08 -11.15 12.23
CA ALA A 2 18.89 -11.94 11.89
C ALA A 2 19.00 -12.45 10.44
N ARG A 3 19.95 -13.34 10.16
CA ARG A 3 20.10 -14.02 8.86
C ARG A 3 19.11 -15.20 8.72
N ARG A 4 17.82 -14.96 8.88
CA ARG A 4 16.79 -16.01 8.75
C ARG A 4 15.76 -15.77 7.65
N LEU A 5 15.80 -14.61 6.99
CA LEU A 5 14.95 -14.34 5.84
C LEU A 5 15.84 -14.37 4.59
N PRO A 6 15.41 -15.06 3.51
CA PRO A 6 16.09 -14.95 2.23
C PRO A 6 16.04 -13.48 1.79
N ASP A 7 17.20 -12.90 1.49
CA ASP A 7 17.28 -11.57 0.92
C ASP A 7 16.65 -11.62 -0.49
N LEU A 8 15.51 -10.96 -0.64
CA LEU A 8 14.82 -10.78 -1.94
C LEU A 8 15.50 -9.70 -2.80
N PHE A 9 16.67 -9.22 -2.38
CA PHE A 9 17.42 -8.18 -3.04
C PHE A 9 18.12 -8.72 -4.28
N LEU A 10 17.76 -8.17 -5.44
CA LEU A 10 18.38 -8.53 -6.71
C LEU A 10 19.36 -7.44 -7.10
N HIS A 11 20.62 -7.83 -7.24
CA HIS A 11 21.70 -6.93 -7.64
C HIS A 11 22.14 -7.33 -9.05
N LEU A 12 21.92 -6.44 -10.02
CA LEU A 12 22.35 -6.60 -11.40
C LEU A 12 23.42 -5.55 -11.70
N GLY A 13 24.67 -5.99 -11.93
CA GLY A 13 25.75 -5.10 -12.35
C GLY A 13 26.03 -3.93 -11.41
N GLY A 14 25.83 -4.10 -10.09
CA GLY A 14 25.99 -3.04 -9.09
C GLY A 14 24.74 -2.17 -8.88
N THR A 15 23.66 -2.40 -9.63
CA THR A 15 22.36 -1.73 -9.42
C THR A 15 21.46 -2.59 -8.54
N HIS A 16 20.97 -2.01 -7.45
CA HIS A 16 19.98 -2.63 -6.59
C HIS A 16 18.59 -2.51 -7.21
N VAL A 17 18.01 -3.65 -7.61
CA VAL A 17 16.66 -3.70 -8.14
C VAL A 17 15.68 -3.84 -6.98
N HIS A 18 14.90 -2.78 -6.79
CA HIS A 18 13.82 -2.75 -5.83
C HIS A 18 12.78 -3.82 -6.15
N HIS A 19 12.30 -4.51 -5.11
CA HIS A 19 11.30 -5.57 -5.23
C HIS A 19 9.94 -5.04 -5.69
N LEU A 20 9.72 -3.72 -5.58
CA LEU A 20 8.60 -3.03 -6.20
C LEU A 20 8.45 -3.34 -7.69
N ASN A 21 9.57 -3.57 -8.39
CA ASN A 21 9.57 -3.90 -9.81
C ASN A 21 8.92 -5.25 -10.07
N TYR A 22 9.07 -6.23 -9.17
CA TYR A 22 8.39 -7.51 -9.26
C TYR A 22 6.87 -7.33 -9.16
N GLY A 23 6.43 -6.44 -8.26
CA GLY A 23 5.03 -6.03 -8.17
C GLY A 23 4.52 -5.48 -9.50
N ILE A 24 5.26 -4.54 -10.13
CA ILE A 24 4.87 -3.94 -11.42
C ILE A 24 4.75 -5.00 -12.53
N PHE A 25 5.74 -5.88 -12.66
CA PHE A 25 5.70 -6.94 -13.68
C PHE A 25 4.55 -7.92 -13.43
N LEU A 26 4.30 -8.28 -12.17
CA LEU A 26 3.20 -9.15 -11.79
C LEU A 26 1.85 -8.48 -12.08
N LEU A 27 1.68 -7.20 -11.72
CA LEU A 27 0.49 -6.39 -12.02
C LEU A 27 0.24 -6.31 -13.52
N SER A 28 1.27 -6.03 -14.30
CA SER A 28 1.18 -5.94 -15.77
C SER A 28 0.78 -7.27 -16.39
N THR A 29 1.36 -8.36 -15.90
CA THR A 29 1.06 -9.72 -16.36
C THR A 29 -0.38 -10.12 -16.03
N ILE A 30 -0.82 -9.89 -14.79
CA ILE A 30 -2.19 -10.23 -14.37
C ILE A 30 -3.21 -9.34 -15.07
N GLY A 31 -2.91 -8.04 -15.24
CA GLY A 31 -3.73 -7.14 -16.04
C GLY A 31 -3.89 -7.63 -17.47
N ALA A 32 -2.80 -8.06 -18.11
CA ALA A 32 -2.87 -8.65 -19.45
C ALA A 32 -3.70 -9.95 -19.47
N LEU A 33 -3.51 -10.85 -18.50
CA LEU A 33 -4.30 -12.08 -18.40
C LEU A 33 -5.80 -11.80 -18.24
N LEU A 34 -6.16 -10.84 -17.39
CA LEU A 34 -7.55 -10.44 -17.17
C LEU A 34 -8.18 -9.77 -18.40
N LEU A 35 -7.39 -9.11 -19.24
CA LEU A 35 -7.87 -8.45 -20.45
C LEU A 35 -8.00 -9.40 -21.66
N PHE A 36 -7.06 -10.34 -21.82
CA PHE A 36 -6.94 -11.13 -23.04
C PHE A 36 -7.38 -12.59 -22.90
N ALA A 37 -7.44 -13.14 -21.68
CA ALA A 37 -7.77 -14.55 -21.48
C ALA A 37 -9.19 -14.74 -20.95
N THR A 38 -9.89 -15.75 -21.47
CA THR A 38 -11.15 -16.24 -20.90
C THR A 38 -10.84 -17.18 -19.74
N MET A 39 -11.25 -16.81 -18.53
CA MET A 39 -10.90 -17.49 -17.29
C MET A 39 -12.15 -18.04 -16.59
N GLN A 40 -12.03 -19.21 -15.98
CA GLN A 40 -13.07 -19.76 -15.10
C GLN A 40 -13.08 -19.04 -13.75
N GLN A 41 -14.16 -19.18 -12.97
CA GLN A 41 -14.34 -18.48 -11.70
C GLN A 41 -13.19 -18.70 -10.70
N THR A 42 -12.63 -19.92 -10.65
CA THR A 42 -11.49 -20.26 -9.78
C THR A 42 -10.21 -19.52 -10.21
N GLN A 43 -9.98 -19.39 -11.51
CA GLN A 43 -8.84 -18.68 -12.06
C GLN A 43 -8.96 -17.17 -11.85
N LEU A 44 -10.18 -16.61 -11.98
CA LEU A 44 -10.46 -15.21 -11.66
C LEU A 44 -10.20 -14.91 -10.17
N ALA A 45 -10.63 -15.80 -9.27
CA ALA A 45 -10.33 -15.66 -7.85
C ALA A 45 -8.82 -15.70 -7.56
N ALA A 46 -8.08 -16.60 -8.22
CA ALA A 46 -6.63 -16.64 -8.10
C ALA A 46 -5.97 -15.35 -8.63
N CYS A 47 -6.43 -14.84 -9.78
CA CYS A 47 -5.95 -13.57 -10.34
C CYS A 47 -6.23 -12.41 -9.39
N ALA A 48 -7.37 -12.37 -8.72
CA ALA A 48 -7.68 -11.33 -7.73
C ALA A 48 -6.73 -11.36 -6.52
N VAL A 49 -6.41 -12.55 -6.00
CA VAL A 49 -5.44 -12.70 -4.90
C VAL A 49 -4.05 -12.26 -5.35
N LEU A 50 -3.60 -12.76 -6.50
CA LEU A 50 -2.28 -12.41 -7.04
C LEU A 50 -2.18 -10.92 -7.41
N TYR A 51 -3.26 -10.31 -7.88
CA TYR A 51 -3.35 -8.86 -8.10
C TYR A 51 -3.17 -8.08 -6.80
N GLY A 52 -3.81 -8.52 -5.72
CA GLY A 52 -3.62 -7.93 -4.39
C GLY A 52 -2.18 -8.04 -3.89
N ILE A 53 -1.52 -9.19 -4.10
CA ILE A 53 -0.10 -9.39 -3.76
C ILE A 53 0.78 -8.44 -4.60
N ALA A 54 0.52 -8.34 -5.90
CA ALA A 54 1.25 -7.45 -6.79
C ALA A 54 1.14 -5.99 -6.34
N MET A 55 -0.07 -5.54 -5.99
CA MET A 55 -0.32 -4.22 -5.43
C MET A 55 0.47 -3.99 -4.13
N ALA A 56 0.46 -4.94 -3.19
CA ALA A 56 1.20 -4.82 -1.95
C ALA A 56 2.70 -4.66 -2.19
N LEU A 57 3.27 -5.49 -3.07
CA LEU A 57 4.68 -5.41 -3.46
C LEU A 57 5.04 -4.11 -4.18
N THR A 58 4.11 -3.51 -4.94
CA THR A 58 4.40 -2.26 -5.66
C THR A 58 4.38 -1.04 -4.75
N PHE A 59 3.48 -0.99 -3.76
CA PHE A 59 3.24 0.19 -2.95
C PHE A 59 3.97 0.20 -1.60
N ASP A 60 4.59 -0.90 -1.17
CA ASP A 60 5.41 -0.95 0.06
C ASP A 60 6.64 -0.01 0.01
N GLU A 61 7.13 0.29 -1.19
CA GLU A 61 8.25 1.20 -1.46
C GLU A 61 7.79 2.48 -2.19
N PHE A 62 6.50 2.85 -2.08
CA PHE A 62 5.93 4.02 -2.74
C PHE A 62 6.72 5.33 -2.51
N GLY A 63 7.27 5.55 -1.31
CA GLY A 63 8.08 6.74 -1.04
C GLY A 63 9.32 6.87 -1.93
N MET A 64 9.87 5.76 -2.42
CA MET A 64 11.01 5.77 -3.33
C MET A 64 10.61 6.12 -4.78
N TRP A 65 9.36 5.85 -5.19
CA TRP A 65 8.87 6.33 -6.50
C TRP A 65 8.94 7.85 -6.60
N LEU A 66 8.57 8.52 -5.51
CA LEU A 66 8.56 9.98 -5.43
C LEU A 66 9.95 10.57 -5.09
N HIS A 67 11.00 9.75 -5.05
CA HIS A 67 12.37 10.15 -4.70
C HIS A 67 12.42 11.00 -3.41
N LEU A 68 11.61 10.61 -2.42
CA LEU A 68 11.60 11.29 -1.13
C LEU A 68 12.91 10.98 -0.39
N GLY A 69 13.71 12.00 -0.09
CA GLY A 69 14.99 11.84 0.59
C GLY A 69 14.85 11.54 2.09
N GLY A 70 15.80 10.78 2.65
CA GLY A 70 15.90 10.47 4.09
C GLY A 70 14.76 9.59 4.62
N SER A 71 14.63 9.43 5.95
CA SER A 71 13.60 8.59 6.59
C SER A 71 12.13 8.85 6.19
N TYR A 72 11.83 9.96 5.50
CA TYR A 72 10.47 10.28 5.06
C TYR A 72 9.90 9.30 4.01
N TRP A 73 10.73 8.64 3.19
CA TRP A 73 10.22 7.68 2.21
C TRP A 73 9.51 6.49 2.87
N GLN A 74 10.00 6.01 4.01
CA GLN A 74 9.38 4.88 4.74
C GLN A 74 8.00 5.26 5.27
N ARG A 75 7.86 6.47 5.80
CA ARG A 75 6.58 7.00 6.30
C ARG A 75 5.60 7.22 5.15
N ALA A 76 6.05 7.80 4.04
CA ALA A 76 5.23 8.01 2.86
C ALA A 76 4.73 6.69 2.25
N SER A 77 5.57 5.64 2.22
CA SER A 77 5.12 4.31 1.81
C SER A 77 4.03 3.74 2.72
N PHE A 78 4.23 3.84 4.04
CA PHE A 78 3.25 3.36 5.01
C PHE A 78 1.91 4.09 4.88
N ASP A 79 1.94 5.41 4.73
CA ASP A 79 0.75 6.23 4.51
C ASP A 79 0.03 5.82 3.22
N ALA A 80 0.77 5.59 2.13
CA ALA A 80 0.20 5.13 0.87
C ALA A 80 -0.50 3.77 0.98
N VAL A 81 0.11 2.81 1.68
CA VAL A 81 -0.49 1.49 1.93
C VAL A 81 -1.78 1.61 2.75
N ILE A 82 -1.82 2.44 3.80
CA ILE A 82 -3.04 2.66 4.58
C ILE A 82 -4.16 3.25 3.71
N VAL A 83 -3.83 4.22 2.87
CA VAL A 83 -4.78 4.85 1.95
C VAL A 83 -5.34 3.83 0.96
N LEU A 84 -4.49 3.05 0.33
CA LEU A 84 -4.90 2.02 -0.64
C LEU A 84 -5.77 0.94 0.00
N LEU A 85 -5.36 0.40 1.15
CA LEU A 85 -6.14 -0.62 1.86
C LEU A 85 -7.53 -0.10 2.27
N SER A 86 -7.61 1.16 2.70
CA SER A 86 -8.89 1.77 3.06
C SER A 86 -9.79 1.94 1.83
N ILE A 87 -9.24 2.42 0.70
CA ILE A 87 -9.99 2.54 -0.55
C ILE A 87 -10.49 1.16 -1.01
N PHE A 88 -9.64 0.13 -1.00
CA PHE A 88 -10.06 -1.22 -1.37
C PHE A 88 -11.09 -1.81 -0.42
N GLY A 89 -10.95 -1.57 0.89
CA GLY A 89 -11.97 -1.93 1.86
C GLY A 89 -13.31 -1.27 1.55
N LEU A 90 -13.30 0.04 1.27
CA LEU A 90 -14.51 0.78 0.90
C LEU A 90 -15.18 0.22 -0.35
N ILE A 91 -14.39 -0.06 -1.39
CA ILE A 91 -14.92 -0.63 -2.64
C ILE A 91 -15.46 -2.05 -2.41
N ALA A 92 -14.74 -2.89 -1.67
CA ALA A 92 -15.12 -4.27 -1.41
C ALA A 92 -16.44 -4.39 -0.62
N PHE A 93 -16.69 -3.45 0.29
CA PHE A 93 -17.91 -3.41 1.11
C PHE A 93 -18.95 -2.39 0.61
N ALA A 94 -18.73 -1.77 -0.55
CA ALA A 94 -19.66 -0.81 -1.11
C ALA A 94 -21.01 -1.48 -1.47
N PRO A 95 -22.16 -0.87 -1.11
CA PRO A 95 -23.46 -1.40 -1.49
C PRO A 95 -23.64 -1.36 -3.01
N ARG A 96 -24.25 -2.41 -3.58
CA ARG A 96 -24.61 -2.46 -5.01
C ARG A 96 -25.65 -1.39 -5.31
N TRP A 97 -25.44 -0.63 -6.40
CA TRP A 97 -26.19 0.57 -6.78
C TRP A 97 -27.71 0.33 -6.94
N GLU A 98 -28.13 -0.90 -7.22
CA GLU A 98 -29.50 -1.25 -7.58
C GLU A 98 -30.51 -1.16 -6.41
N HIS A 99 -30.06 -1.07 -5.15
CA HIS A 99 -30.95 -1.05 -3.96
C HIS A 99 -30.64 0.12 -3.01
N LEU A 100 -30.50 1.34 -3.53
CA LEU A 100 -30.30 2.55 -2.73
C LEU A 100 -31.59 2.99 -2.01
N ARG A 101 -31.94 2.33 -0.91
CA ARG A 101 -32.93 2.79 0.07
C ARG A 101 -32.33 3.90 0.95
N ASN A 102 -33.15 4.80 1.51
CA ASN A 102 -32.68 5.90 2.39
C ASN A 102 -31.74 5.43 3.52
N HIS A 103 -31.90 4.21 4.01
CA HIS A 103 -31.01 3.61 5.01
C HIS A 103 -29.58 3.37 4.49
N HIS A 104 -29.39 2.95 3.24
CA HIS A 104 -28.06 2.74 2.66
C HIS A 104 -27.33 4.08 2.49
N ILE A 105 -28.04 5.14 2.08
CA ILE A 105 -27.48 6.48 1.98
C ILE A 105 -27.01 6.97 3.36
N ALA A 106 -27.84 6.79 4.40
CA ALA A 106 -27.46 7.15 5.78
C ALA A 106 -26.22 6.38 6.26
N VAL A 107 -26.14 5.07 5.98
CA VAL A 107 -24.98 4.24 6.34
C VAL A 107 -23.74 4.67 5.57
N THR A 108 -23.85 4.96 4.27
CA THR A 108 -22.72 5.44 3.44
C THR A 108 -22.21 6.79 3.93
N VAL A 109 -23.11 7.74 4.23
CA VAL A 109 -22.72 9.05 4.77
C VAL A 109 -22.04 8.90 6.13
N LEU A 110 -22.60 8.10 7.04
CA LEU A 110 -22.00 7.82 8.34
C LEU A 110 -20.60 7.21 8.19
N LEU A 111 -20.46 6.22 7.30
CA LEU A 111 -19.20 5.53 7.06
C LEU A 111 -18.15 6.46 6.46
N LEU A 112 -18.52 7.34 5.53
CA LEU A 112 -17.63 8.40 5.02
C LEU A 112 -17.19 9.36 6.13
N VAL A 113 -18.12 9.81 6.99
CA VAL A 113 -17.78 10.67 8.13
C VAL A 113 -16.81 9.97 9.08
N VAL A 114 -17.03 8.69 9.39
CA VAL A 114 -16.15 7.89 10.25
C VAL A 114 -14.76 7.76 9.62
N VAL A 115 -14.68 7.47 8.32
CA VAL A 115 -13.39 7.35 7.60
C VAL A 115 -12.66 8.68 7.59
N ILE A 116 -13.33 9.79 7.28
CA ILE A 116 -12.75 11.13 7.32
C ILE A 116 -12.23 11.45 8.72
N CYS A 117 -13.04 11.18 9.76
CA CYS A 117 -12.64 11.40 11.14
C CYS A 117 -11.42 10.55 11.52
N PHE A 118 -11.41 9.28 11.14
CA PHE A 118 -10.26 8.39 11.34
C PHE A 118 -9.00 8.95 10.68
N TYR A 119 -9.06 9.39 9.42
CA TYR A 119 -7.91 9.98 8.75
C TYR A 119 -7.43 11.26 9.42
N LEU A 120 -8.33 12.16 9.83
CA LEU A 120 -7.95 13.38 10.55
C LEU A 120 -7.22 13.05 11.86
N LEU A 121 -7.73 12.08 12.63
CA LEU A 121 -7.09 11.63 13.86
C LEU A 121 -5.76 10.92 13.59
N LEU A 122 -5.70 10.08 12.56
CA LEU A 122 -4.49 9.37 12.15
C LEU A 122 -3.40 10.35 11.77
N PHE A 123 -3.67 11.31 10.87
CA PHE A 123 -2.69 12.32 10.47
C PHE A 123 -2.25 13.21 11.64
N LYS A 124 -3.19 13.58 12.53
CA LYS A 124 -2.84 14.33 13.74
C LYS A 124 -1.92 13.52 14.66
N SER A 125 -2.21 12.23 14.83
CA SER A 125 -1.39 11.31 15.63
C SER A 125 0.00 11.10 15.01
N LEU A 126 0.06 10.85 13.70
CA LEU A 126 1.32 10.66 12.98
C LEU A 126 2.19 11.91 13.01
N ASN A 127 1.61 13.10 12.83
CA ASN A 127 2.35 14.36 12.95
C ASN A 127 2.87 14.59 14.37
N HIS A 128 2.05 14.29 15.38
CA HIS A 128 2.51 14.37 16.76
C HIS A 128 3.64 13.37 17.09
N ALA A 129 3.56 12.16 16.54
CA ALA A 129 4.60 11.16 16.66
C ALA A 129 5.88 11.62 15.94
N ASP A 130 5.74 12.25 14.77
CA ASP A 130 6.85 12.83 14.00
C ASP A 130 7.61 13.87 14.80
N ASP A 131 6.90 14.87 15.34
CA ASP A 131 7.50 15.94 16.15
C ASP A 131 8.32 15.40 17.34
N LYS A 132 7.91 14.26 17.90
CA LYS A 132 8.53 13.66 19.09
C LYS A 132 9.63 12.67 18.77
N LEU A 133 9.48 11.87 17.72
CA LEU A 133 10.34 10.72 17.41
C LEU A 133 11.34 11.01 16.28
N MET A 134 11.01 11.94 15.36
CA MET A 134 11.89 12.31 14.24
C MET A 134 13.31 12.74 14.69
N PRO A 135 13.50 13.50 15.79
CA PRO A 135 14.86 13.89 16.22
C PRO A 135 15.73 12.68 16.57
N GLN A 136 15.15 11.70 17.27
CA GLN A 136 15.83 10.47 17.67
C GLN A 136 16.10 9.57 16.46
N LEU A 137 15.14 9.46 15.53
CA LEU A 137 15.30 8.68 14.31
C LEU A 137 16.42 9.23 13.42
N LEU A 138 16.51 10.55 13.25
CA LEU A 138 17.59 11.20 12.52
C LEU A 138 18.96 11.00 13.19
N GLU A 139 19.01 10.96 14.52
CA GLU A 139 20.25 10.69 15.25
C GLU A 139 20.72 9.24 15.05
N ILE A 140 19.80 8.28 15.10
CA ILE A 140 20.06 6.86 14.81
C ILE A 140 20.51 6.68 13.35
N GLU A 141 19.85 7.35 12.39
CA GLU A 141 20.19 7.29 10.97
C GLU A 141 21.58 7.87 10.69
N ARG A 142 21.95 8.97 11.36
CA ARG A 142 23.31 9.55 11.29
C ARG A 142 24.38 8.67 11.95
N ALA A 143 24.00 7.93 12.99
CA ALA A 143 24.89 7.02 13.72
C ALA A 143 25.02 5.64 13.04
N ALA A 144 24.17 5.32 12.06
CA ALA A 144 24.24 4.08 11.32
C ALA A 144 25.50 4.02 10.43
N PRO A 145 26.21 2.87 10.39
CA PRO A 145 27.33 2.69 9.49
C PRO A 145 26.86 2.78 8.03
N ARG A 146 27.60 3.53 7.21
CA ARG A 146 27.36 3.69 5.77
C ARG A 146 27.69 2.44 4.97
#